data_AF-A0AAC9HRQ1-F1
#
_entry.id   AF-A0AAC9HRQ1-F1
#
_cell.length_a   1.000
_cell.length_b   1.000
_cell.length_c   1.000
_cell.angle_alpha   90.00
_cell.angle_beta   90.00
_cell.angle_gamma   90.00
#
_symmetry.space_group_name_H-M   'P 1'
#
loop_
_entity.id
_entity.type
_entity.pdbx_description
1 polymer ?
#
loop_
_entity_poly.entity_id
_entity_poly.type
_entity_poly.pdbx_seq_one_letter_code
_entity_poly.pdbx_strand_id
1 'polypeptide(L)'
;MLAEMRIQGLGVIDEATLELHPGLTVVTGETGAGKTMVVTGLHLLSGGRAESSRVRSGAERTVVEGRFRIESTDGAAKVAADVGADPDEDGSLIAVRTVNADGRSRAHLGGRSVPIGVLAQLAEQALAVHGQNDQLRLLRGSEQRAVLDRFAGDPVLSPLGDYRRVRAEWLSVAEELRLRAEQAKELAREASILRHGLTEIEALDPQPGEDEELVEEAKRLADADQLRAAAFGAQLALTGAADGDPDQPGALGMLGDARRRLIGADDTQLRELEPRLGEAIALLVDVGAELGAYLDRLDADPARLERVLSRQAELKALTRKYAADIDGVLAWAEDARQRLSLADGSDGVLDALAKRRDELEEELVGHAERVGAARVAASNELGKAVSAELAGLAMSSARIEVAVLRKRAVPTDDAVLTMDGQRVQAGPDGVDDVELRLIAHEGAPALPVQKGASGGELSRVMLALEVVLADSDPVPTMVFDEVDAGVGGRAAVEVGRRLARLAVSHQVVVVTHLPQVAAYADRHLVVHKGSGSGITASSVRTVSEADRVVELARMLAGMDSTETGRAHAEELLSVAERDRGSFGSGKRSARPGGTA
;
A
#
# COMPACT_ATOMS: atom_id res chain seq x y z
N MET A 1 12.54 -31.89 -4.67
CA MET A 1 13.70 -32.34 -3.84
C MET A 1 15.01 -31.97 -4.50
N LEU A 2 16.05 -31.64 -3.73
CA LEU A 2 17.41 -31.38 -4.23
C LEU A 2 18.20 -32.70 -4.31
N ALA A 3 18.48 -33.19 -5.52
CA ALA A 3 19.17 -34.47 -5.72
C ALA A 3 20.69 -34.33 -5.60
N GLU A 4 21.25 -33.26 -6.16
CA GLU A 4 22.68 -33.00 -6.17
C GLU A 4 22.94 -31.50 -5.97
N MET A 5 24.01 -31.17 -5.26
CA MET A 5 24.59 -29.83 -5.22
C MET A 5 26.07 -29.87 -5.54
N ARG A 6 26.51 -29.06 -6.53
CA ARG A 6 27.91 -28.86 -6.86
C ARG A 6 28.36 -27.45 -6.44
N ILE A 7 29.50 -27.37 -5.77
CA ILE A 7 30.11 -26.13 -5.30
C ILE A 7 31.50 -26.01 -5.93
N GLN A 8 31.80 -24.86 -6.51
CA GLN A 8 33.13 -24.52 -7.04
C GLN A 8 33.58 -23.16 -6.51
N GLY A 9 34.82 -23.08 -6.00
CA GLY A 9 35.47 -21.84 -5.60
C GLY A 9 34.79 -21.08 -4.44
N LEU A 10 34.12 -21.77 -3.51
CA LEU A 10 33.40 -21.15 -2.38
C LEU A 10 34.20 -21.28 -1.07
N GLY A 11 34.73 -20.16 -0.58
CA GLY A 11 35.51 -20.10 0.66
C GLY A 11 36.69 -21.07 0.64
N VAL A 12 36.63 -22.10 1.50
CA VAL A 12 37.67 -23.15 1.60
C VAL A 12 37.44 -24.34 0.65
N ILE A 13 36.27 -24.41 0.00
CA ILE A 13 35.93 -25.47 -0.96
C ILE A 13 36.47 -25.08 -2.33
N ASP A 14 37.28 -25.96 -2.92
CA ASP A 14 37.77 -25.78 -4.29
C ASP A 14 36.72 -26.31 -5.27
N GLU A 15 36.42 -27.60 -5.12
CA GLU A 15 35.32 -28.27 -5.79
C GLU A 15 34.72 -29.32 -4.86
N ALA A 16 33.39 -29.42 -4.82
CA ALA A 16 32.67 -30.45 -4.10
C ALA A 16 31.36 -30.80 -4.81
N THR A 17 31.04 -32.09 -4.88
CA THR A 17 29.74 -32.59 -5.32
C THR A 17 29.07 -33.32 -4.15
N LEU A 18 27.85 -32.93 -3.82
CA LEU A 18 27.06 -33.49 -2.74
C LEU A 18 25.86 -34.23 -3.33
N GLU A 19 25.91 -35.56 -3.29
CA GLU A 19 24.77 -36.41 -3.61
C GLU A 19 23.86 -36.53 -2.38
N LEU A 20 22.68 -35.91 -2.45
CA LEU A 20 21.74 -35.85 -1.33
C LEU A 20 20.75 -37.00 -1.39
N HIS A 21 20.50 -37.64 -0.25
CA HIS A 21 19.48 -38.68 -0.14
C HIS A 21 18.09 -38.06 0.00
N PRO A 22 17.02 -38.71 -0.50
CA PRO A 22 15.63 -38.25 -0.30
C PRO A 22 15.16 -38.24 1.16
N GLY A 23 15.86 -38.93 2.04
CA GLY A 23 15.63 -38.94 3.49
C GLY A 23 16.61 -38.01 4.23
N LEU A 24 17.27 -38.51 5.28
CA LEU A 24 18.19 -37.72 6.09
C LEU A 24 19.61 -37.78 5.55
N THR A 25 20.11 -36.66 5.04
CA THR A 25 21.52 -36.46 4.71
C THR A 25 22.21 -35.67 5.82
N VAL A 26 23.30 -36.20 6.38
CA VAL A 26 24.10 -35.52 7.39
C VAL A 26 25.47 -35.16 6.84
N VAL A 27 25.89 -33.92 7.06
CA VAL A 27 27.20 -33.39 6.70
C VAL A 27 28.03 -33.16 7.97
N THR A 28 29.09 -33.94 8.15
CA THR A 28 30.05 -33.80 9.25
C THR A 28 31.42 -33.36 8.72
N GLY A 29 32.40 -33.16 9.60
CA GLY A 29 33.75 -32.77 9.19
C GLY A 29 34.57 -32.18 10.34
N GLU A 30 35.89 -32.15 10.14
CA GLU A 30 36.88 -31.71 11.14
C GLU A 30 36.90 -30.18 11.30
N THR A 31 36.70 -29.42 10.22
CA THR A 31 36.69 -27.95 10.26
C THR A 31 35.30 -27.38 10.16
N GLY A 32 35.00 -26.40 11.02
CA GLY A 32 33.77 -25.59 10.92
C GLY A 32 33.64 -24.88 9.58
N ALA A 33 34.74 -24.33 9.03
CA ALA A 33 34.73 -23.55 7.80
C ALA A 33 34.15 -24.30 6.58
N GLY A 34 34.52 -25.58 6.38
CA GLY A 34 34.02 -26.36 5.24
C GLY A 34 32.52 -26.68 5.34
N LYS A 35 32.04 -26.96 6.55
CA LYS A 35 30.60 -27.17 6.83
C LYS A 35 29.79 -25.89 6.59
N THR A 36 30.27 -24.75 7.09
CA THR A 36 29.65 -23.44 6.85
C THR A 36 29.58 -23.11 5.35
N MET A 37 30.57 -23.52 4.54
CA MET A 37 30.52 -23.29 3.09
C MET A 37 29.45 -24.15 2.39
N VAL A 38 29.19 -25.37 2.86
CA VAL A 38 28.06 -26.20 2.36
C VAL A 38 26.73 -25.49 2.62
N VAL A 39 26.51 -25.02 3.85
CA VAL A 39 25.31 -24.25 4.22
C VAL A 39 25.21 -22.95 3.41
N THR A 40 26.34 -22.27 3.20
CA THR A 40 26.40 -21.07 2.35
C THR A 40 25.99 -21.38 0.91
N GLY A 41 26.41 -22.53 0.37
CA GLY A 41 25.99 -22.99 -0.95
C GLY A 41 24.48 -23.15 -1.05
N LEU A 42 23.87 -23.81 -0.07
CA LEU A 42 22.41 -23.98 0.01
C LEU A 42 21.68 -22.63 0.11
N HIS A 43 22.20 -21.69 0.91
CA HIS A 43 21.67 -20.31 0.97
C HIS A 43 21.80 -19.55 -0.35
N LEU A 44 22.86 -19.78 -1.12
CA LEU A 44 23.04 -19.15 -2.43
C LEU A 44 22.03 -19.71 -3.45
N LEU A 45 21.75 -21.02 -3.40
CA LEU A 45 20.70 -21.65 -4.20
C LEU A 45 19.30 -21.21 -3.77
N SER A 46 19.11 -20.86 -2.50
CA SER A 46 17.84 -20.32 -1.99
C SER A 46 17.59 -18.85 -2.34
N GLY A 47 18.43 -18.25 -3.20
CA GLY A 47 18.30 -16.85 -3.59
C GLY A 47 18.87 -15.85 -2.58
N GLY A 48 19.61 -16.32 -1.57
CA GLY A 48 20.22 -15.51 -0.53
C GLY A 48 21.24 -14.49 -1.05
N ARG A 49 21.59 -13.54 -0.18
CA ARG A 49 22.54 -12.47 -0.50
C ARG A 49 23.91 -13.06 -0.82
N ALA A 50 24.46 -12.65 -1.96
CA ALA A 50 25.82 -13.00 -2.36
C ALA A 50 26.85 -12.06 -1.72
N GLU A 51 27.96 -12.61 -1.26
CA GLU A 51 29.09 -11.87 -0.69
C GLU A 51 30.36 -12.23 -1.45
N SER A 52 31.01 -11.26 -2.10
CA SER A 52 32.25 -11.50 -2.85
C SER A 52 33.41 -11.97 -1.97
N SER A 53 33.38 -11.62 -0.68
CA SER A 53 34.33 -12.10 0.34
C SER A 53 34.29 -13.62 0.53
N ARG A 54 33.21 -14.29 0.11
CA ARG A 54 33.09 -15.76 0.15
C ARG A 54 33.61 -16.44 -1.12
N VAL A 55 34.03 -15.69 -2.14
CA VAL A 55 34.77 -16.27 -3.27
C VAL A 55 36.14 -16.73 -2.76
N ARG A 56 36.53 -17.96 -3.10
CA ARG A 56 37.82 -18.54 -2.70
C ARG A 56 38.96 -17.61 -3.11
N SER A 57 39.92 -17.42 -2.21
CA SER A 57 41.11 -16.62 -2.51
C SER A 57 41.86 -17.19 -3.72
N GLY A 58 42.12 -16.36 -4.73
CA GLY A 58 42.74 -16.75 -5.99
C GLY A 58 41.77 -17.25 -7.07
N ALA A 59 40.47 -17.40 -6.77
CA ALA A 59 39.45 -17.71 -7.78
C ALA A 59 38.78 -16.43 -8.32
N GLU A 60 38.45 -16.42 -9.61
CA GLU A 60 37.74 -15.29 -10.24
C GLU A 60 36.25 -15.23 -9.85
N ARG A 61 35.67 -16.39 -9.52
CA ARG A 61 34.25 -16.55 -9.19
C ARG A 61 34.00 -17.82 -8.36
N THR A 62 32.85 -17.86 -7.70
CA THR A 62 32.25 -19.09 -7.17
C THR A 62 31.00 -19.46 -7.97
N VAL A 63 30.76 -20.76 -8.12
CA VAL A 63 29.59 -21.33 -8.77
C VAL A 63 28.96 -22.34 -7.83
N VAL A 64 27.66 -22.20 -7.58
CA VAL A 64 26.86 -23.20 -6.88
C VAL A 64 25.75 -23.65 -7.81
N GLU A 65 25.69 -24.95 -8.06
CA GLU A 65 24.72 -25.59 -8.94
C GLU A 65 23.91 -26.59 -8.12
N GLY A 66 22.59 -26.57 -8.29
CA GLY A 66 21.65 -27.49 -7.65
C GLY A 66 20.79 -28.17 -8.70
N ARG A 67 20.66 -29.50 -8.60
CA ARG A 67 19.80 -30.31 -9.46
C ARG A 67 18.54 -30.68 -8.70
N PHE A 68 17.42 -30.08 -9.06
CA PHE A 68 16.14 -30.25 -8.39
C PHE A 68 15.26 -31.26 -9.15
N ARG A 69 14.81 -32.32 -8.49
CA ARG A 69 13.70 -33.14 -8.98
C ARG A 69 12.41 -32.45 -8.60
N ILE A 70 11.65 -32.01 -9.60
CA ILE A 70 10.40 -31.27 -9.46
C ILE A 70 9.31 -32.12 -10.10
N GLU A 71 8.20 -32.34 -9.41
CA GLU A 71 7.03 -33.00 -9.99
C GLU A 71 6.21 -31.99 -10.79
N SER A 72 5.52 -32.44 -11.84
CA SER A 72 4.79 -31.56 -12.76
C SER A 72 3.67 -30.74 -12.11
N THR A 73 3.23 -31.13 -10.92
CA THR A 73 2.19 -30.47 -10.12
C THR A 73 2.73 -29.43 -9.14
N ASP A 74 4.04 -29.30 -9.00
CA ASP A 74 4.66 -28.44 -7.99
C ASP A 74 4.61 -26.96 -8.39
N GLY A 75 4.51 -26.06 -7.40
CA GLY A 75 4.65 -24.62 -7.62
C GLY A 75 5.98 -24.24 -8.29
N ALA A 76 7.04 -25.00 -8.00
CA ALA A 76 8.35 -24.85 -8.64
C ALA A 76 8.32 -25.11 -10.16
N ALA A 77 7.51 -26.06 -10.64
CA ALA A 77 7.36 -26.35 -12.06
C ALA A 77 6.71 -25.17 -12.79
N LYS A 78 5.73 -24.51 -12.15
CA LYS A 78 5.09 -23.31 -12.69
C LYS A 78 6.09 -22.14 -12.79
N VAL A 79 6.88 -21.88 -11.75
CA VAL A 79 7.92 -20.84 -11.79
C VAL A 79 8.91 -21.07 -12.93
N ALA A 80 9.32 -22.33 -13.14
CA ALA A 80 10.21 -22.71 -14.23
C ALA A 80 9.55 -22.47 -15.61
N ALA A 81 8.29 -22.89 -15.79
CA ALA A 81 7.54 -22.72 -17.01
C ALA A 81 7.31 -21.24 -17.37
N ASP A 82 6.99 -20.39 -16.39
CA ASP A 82 6.71 -18.96 -16.57
C ASP A 82 7.93 -18.20 -17.14
N VAL A 83 9.16 -18.67 -16.88
CA VAL A 83 10.39 -18.12 -17.44
C VAL A 83 10.96 -18.93 -18.62
N GLY A 84 10.24 -19.98 -19.02
CA GLY A 84 10.63 -20.90 -20.09
C GLY A 84 11.89 -21.70 -19.78
N ALA A 85 12.19 -21.99 -18.52
CA ALA A 85 13.32 -22.83 -18.14
C ALA A 85 13.05 -24.29 -18.56
N ASP A 86 14.01 -24.88 -19.29
CA ASP A 86 13.89 -26.23 -19.81
C ASP A 86 14.45 -27.25 -18.79
N PRO A 87 13.69 -28.31 -18.42
CA PRO A 87 14.22 -29.40 -17.61
C PRO A 87 15.24 -30.23 -18.41
N ASP A 88 16.14 -30.90 -17.71
CA ASP A 88 17.13 -31.81 -18.28
C ASP A 88 16.46 -33.14 -18.71
N GLU A 89 17.21 -34.02 -19.39
CA GLU A 89 16.70 -35.28 -19.96
C GLU A 89 16.05 -36.22 -18.92
N ASP A 90 16.51 -36.16 -17.67
CA ASP A 90 15.96 -36.93 -16.55
C ASP A 90 14.76 -36.25 -15.85
N GLY A 91 14.27 -35.14 -16.41
CA GLY A 91 13.18 -34.33 -15.87
C GLY A 91 13.58 -33.43 -14.70
N SER A 92 14.87 -33.39 -14.32
CA SER A 92 15.33 -32.49 -13.25
C SER A 92 15.58 -31.08 -13.76
N LEU A 93 15.42 -30.09 -12.89
CA LEU A 93 15.68 -28.69 -13.19
C LEU A 93 17.01 -28.26 -12.56
N ILE A 94 17.90 -27.72 -13.38
CA ILE A 94 19.21 -27.23 -12.94
C ILE A 94 19.12 -25.75 -12.61
N ALA A 95 19.48 -25.39 -11.39
CA ALA A 95 19.60 -23.99 -10.95
C ALA A 95 21.06 -23.67 -10.62
N VAL A 96 21.56 -22.56 -11.14
CA VAL A 96 22.96 -22.15 -10.97
C VAL A 96 23.05 -20.73 -10.44
N ARG A 97 23.81 -20.53 -9.38
CA ARG A 97 24.18 -19.23 -8.84
C ARG A 97 25.67 -19.00 -9.03
N THR A 98 26.03 -17.94 -9.73
CA THR A 98 27.43 -17.50 -9.90
C THR A 98 27.66 -16.19 -9.18
N VAL A 99 28.75 -16.07 -8.43
CA VAL A 99 29.18 -14.82 -7.77
C VAL A 99 30.63 -14.58 -8.12
N ASN A 100 30.90 -13.45 -8.77
CA ASN A 100 32.26 -13.04 -9.14
C ASN A 100 32.96 -12.35 -7.96
N ALA A 101 34.29 -12.38 -7.96
CA ALA A 101 35.11 -11.67 -6.96
C ALA A 101 34.88 -10.15 -6.95
N ASP A 102 34.42 -9.59 -8.09
CA ASP A 102 34.04 -8.17 -8.21
C ASP A 102 32.65 -7.83 -7.64
N GLY A 103 31.93 -8.82 -7.11
CA GLY A 103 30.60 -8.67 -6.50
C GLY A 103 29.43 -8.84 -7.47
N ARG A 104 29.66 -8.95 -8.79
CA ARG A 104 28.57 -9.24 -9.73
C ARG A 104 28.06 -10.66 -9.51
N SER A 105 26.74 -10.81 -9.43
CA SER A 105 26.09 -12.11 -9.28
C SER A 105 25.07 -12.37 -10.38
N ARG A 106 25.01 -13.61 -10.85
CA ARG A 106 24.11 -14.08 -11.91
C ARG A 106 23.39 -15.34 -11.45
N ALA A 107 22.16 -15.52 -11.88
CA ALA A 107 21.37 -16.73 -11.68
C ALA A 107 20.99 -17.32 -13.03
N HIS A 108 20.98 -18.65 -13.11
CA HIS A 108 20.46 -19.39 -14.24
C HIS A 108 19.50 -20.47 -13.76
N LEU A 109 18.48 -20.76 -14.57
CA LEU A 109 17.50 -21.81 -14.34
C LEU A 109 17.20 -22.52 -15.65
N GLY A 110 17.35 -23.84 -15.70
CA GLY A 110 17.13 -24.63 -16.93
C GLY A 110 17.92 -24.10 -18.13
N GLY A 111 19.18 -23.71 -17.91
CA GLY A 111 20.05 -23.13 -18.94
C GLY A 111 19.81 -21.65 -19.29
N ARG A 112 18.75 -21.00 -18.76
CA ARG A 112 18.43 -19.59 -19.05
C ARG A 112 18.89 -18.65 -17.96
N SER A 113 19.34 -17.45 -18.31
CA SER A 113 19.64 -16.41 -17.32
C SER A 113 18.35 -15.80 -16.78
N VAL A 114 18.22 -15.72 -15.45
CA VAL A 114 17.03 -15.22 -14.78
C VAL A 114 17.38 -14.19 -13.69
N PRO A 115 16.47 -13.27 -13.35
CA PRO A 115 16.60 -12.45 -12.15
C PRO A 115 16.72 -13.31 -10.89
N ILE A 116 17.46 -12.84 -9.89
CA ILE A 116 17.61 -13.57 -8.61
C ILE A 116 16.27 -13.81 -7.90
N GLY A 117 15.30 -12.91 -8.08
CA GLY A 117 13.95 -13.08 -7.53
C GLY A 117 13.25 -14.34 -8.04
N VAL A 118 13.50 -14.75 -9.29
CA VAL A 118 12.94 -15.98 -9.87
C VAL A 118 13.58 -17.21 -9.22
N LEU A 119 14.90 -17.20 -9.02
CA LEU A 119 15.60 -18.28 -8.32
C LEU A 119 15.11 -18.39 -6.86
N ALA A 120 14.88 -17.26 -6.19
CA ALA A 120 14.31 -17.24 -4.85
C ALA A 120 12.89 -17.81 -4.82
N GLN A 121 12.03 -17.44 -5.77
CA GLN A 121 10.67 -17.97 -5.90
C GLN A 121 10.66 -19.49 -6.13
N LEU A 122 11.55 -20.00 -6.98
CA LEU A 122 11.70 -21.44 -7.19
C LEU A 122 12.13 -22.13 -5.89
N ALA A 123 13.14 -21.58 -5.22
CA ALA A 123 13.66 -22.16 -4.00
C ALA A 123 12.65 -22.14 -2.85
N GLU A 124 11.83 -21.10 -2.71
CA GLU A 124 10.74 -21.05 -1.73
C GLU A 124 9.75 -22.22 -1.84
N GLN A 125 9.63 -22.81 -3.03
CA GLN A 125 8.78 -23.97 -3.29
C GLN A 125 9.51 -25.31 -3.11
N ALA A 126 10.84 -25.32 -3.11
CA ALA A 126 11.65 -26.54 -3.23
C ALA A 126 12.63 -26.77 -2.07
N LEU A 127 13.01 -25.71 -1.34
CA LEU A 127 14.11 -25.69 -0.38
C LEU A 127 13.86 -24.68 0.75
N ALA A 128 13.68 -25.17 1.98
CA ALA A 128 13.70 -24.36 3.19
C ALA A 128 15.05 -24.49 3.89
N VAL A 129 15.73 -23.38 4.17
CA VAL A 129 17.06 -23.37 4.82
C VAL A 129 16.98 -22.75 6.21
N HIS A 130 16.81 -23.60 7.22
CA HIS A 130 16.73 -23.26 8.63
C HIS A 130 18.14 -23.06 9.23
N GLY A 131 18.67 -21.85 9.08
CA GLY A 131 19.88 -21.38 9.74
C GLY A 131 19.69 -19.99 10.35
N GLN A 132 20.78 -19.27 10.65
CA GLN A 132 20.72 -17.94 11.28
C GLN A 132 19.83 -16.92 10.54
N ASN A 133 19.70 -17.01 9.22
CA ASN A 133 18.86 -16.09 8.44
C ASN A 133 17.36 -16.43 8.48
N ASP A 134 17.01 -17.72 8.57
CA ASP A 134 15.61 -18.16 8.62
C ASP A 134 15.02 -18.08 10.03
N GLN A 135 15.88 -18.20 11.03
CA GLN A 135 15.61 -17.72 12.39
C GLN A 135 15.08 -16.28 12.39
N LEU A 136 15.57 -15.39 11.51
CA LEU A 136 15.08 -14.02 11.36
C LEU A 136 13.72 -13.94 10.63
N ARG A 137 13.37 -14.93 9.79
CA ARG A 137 12.10 -14.97 9.05
C ARG A 137 10.93 -15.32 9.97
N LEU A 138 11.09 -16.32 10.85
CA LEU A 138 10.07 -16.65 11.87
C LEU A 138 9.87 -15.49 12.86
N LEU A 139 10.72 -14.47 12.90
CA LEU A 139 10.47 -13.26 13.69
C LEU A 139 9.36 -12.37 13.10
N ARG A 140 8.99 -12.58 11.83
CA ARG A 140 7.94 -11.80 11.17
C ARG A 140 6.58 -12.38 11.54
N GLY A 141 5.68 -11.53 12.06
CA GLY A 141 4.31 -11.94 12.40
C GLY A 141 3.53 -12.51 11.21
N SER A 142 3.84 -12.10 9.98
CA SER A 142 3.24 -12.68 8.77
C SER A 142 3.62 -14.14 8.55
N GLU A 143 4.86 -14.54 8.85
CA GLU A 143 5.29 -15.94 8.75
C GLU A 143 4.71 -16.76 9.91
N GLN A 144 4.71 -16.23 11.13
CA GLN A 144 4.10 -16.91 12.28
C GLN A 144 2.61 -17.18 12.07
N ARG A 145 1.89 -16.22 11.45
CA ARG A 145 0.51 -16.42 11.03
C ARG A 145 0.39 -17.48 9.93
N ALA A 146 1.27 -17.46 8.94
CA ALA A 146 1.26 -18.47 7.88
C ALA A 146 1.50 -19.88 8.45
N VAL A 147 2.41 -20.04 9.42
CA VAL A 147 2.64 -21.29 10.14
C VAL A 147 1.36 -21.76 10.84
N LEU A 148 0.67 -20.87 11.57
CA LEU A 148 -0.58 -21.21 12.24
C LEU A 148 -1.69 -21.61 11.24
N ASP A 149 -1.84 -20.83 10.16
CA ASP A 149 -2.85 -21.08 9.13
C ASP A 149 -2.56 -22.42 8.39
N ARG A 150 -1.28 -22.75 8.15
CA ARG A 150 -0.86 -24.05 7.59
C ARG A 150 -1.14 -25.22 8.53
N PHE A 151 -0.84 -25.05 9.82
CA PHE A 151 -1.18 -26.06 10.83
C PHE A 151 -2.69 -26.31 10.90
N ALA A 152 -3.48 -25.24 10.86
CA ALA A 152 -4.93 -25.32 10.96
C ALA A 152 -5.58 -25.94 9.72
N GLY A 153 -5.02 -25.70 8.52
CA GLY A 153 -5.58 -26.18 7.26
C GLY A 153 -6.93 -25.55 6.91
N ASP A 154 -7.82 -26.33 6.28
CA ASP A 154 -9.15 -25.90 5.82
C ASP A 154 -9.99 -25.12 6.85
N PRO A 155 -10.02 -25.49 8.15
CA PRO A 155 -10.67 -24.70 9.20
C PRO A 155 -10.35 -23.20 9.18
N VAL A 156 -9.13 -22.81 8.83
CA VAL A 156 -8.74 -21.40 8.67
C VAL A 156 -8.74 -20.98 7.21
N LEU A 157 -8.23 -21.82 6.31
CA LEU A 157 -8.03 -21.46 4.90
C LEU A 157 -9.35 -21.23 4.15
N SER A 158 -10.40 -22.00 4.43
CA SER A 158 -11.72 -21.82 3.80
C SER A 158 -12.37 -20.49 4.17
N PRO A 159 -12.59 -20.14 5.46
CA PRO A 159 -13.18 -18.84 5.81
C PRO A 159 -12.26 -17.66 5.44
N LEU A 160 -10.93 -17.86 5.38
CA LEU A 160 -9.99 -16.86 4.89
C LEU A 160 -10.15 -16.61 3.38
N GLY A 161 -10.44 -17.66 2.60
CA GLY A 161 -10.75 -17.54 1.18
C GLY A 161 -11.99 -16.66 0.93
N ASP A 162 -13.05 -16.90 1.69
CA ASP A 162 -14.25 -16.05 1.63
C ASP A 162 -13.99 -14.62 2.12
N TYR A 163 -13.27 -14.47 3.23
CA TYR A 163 -12.84 -13.16 3.74
C TYR A 163 -12.14 -12.35 2.64
N ARG A 164 -11.18 -12.96 1.92
CA ARG A 164 -10.45 -12.30 0.84
C ARG A 164 -11.35 -11.89 -0.31
N ARG A 165 -12.31 -12.75 -0.71
CA ARG A 165 -13.27 -12.46 -1.77
C ARG A 165 -14.16 -11.28 -1.41
N VAL A 166 -14.80 -11.33 -0.24
CA VAL A 166 -15.69 -10.26 0.25
C VAL A 166 -14.93 -8.96 0.45
N ARG A 167 -13.70 -9.03 0.99
CA ARG A 167 -12.83 -7.85 1.15
C ARG A 167 -12.51 -7.16 -0.18
N ALA A 168 -12.22 -7.94 -1.22
CA ALA A 168 -11.93 -7.37 -2.53
C ALA A 168 -13.15 -6.63 -3.11
N GLU A 169 -14.34 -7.22 -2.97
CA GLU A 169 -15.59 -6.59 -3.40
C GLU A 169 -15.90 -5.33 -2.56
N TRP A 170 -15.77 -5.41 -1.24
CA TRP A 170 -15.98 -4.30 -0.32
C TRP A 170 -15.09 -3.09 -0.66
N LEU A 171 -13.79 -3.32 -0.88
CA LEU A 171 -12.87 -2.24 -1.28
C LEU A 171 -13.22 -1.64 -2.63
N SER A 172 -13.63 -2.47 -3.60
CA SER A 172 -14.05 -2.00 -4.92
C SER A 172 -15.29 -1.11 -4.83
N VAL A 173 -16.31 -1.52 -4.07
CA VAL A 173 -17.55 -0.75 -3.87
C VAL A 173 -17.29 0.53 -3.07
N ALA A 174 -16.44 0.46 -2.04
CA ALA A 174 -16.06 1.63 -1.25
C ALA A 174 -15.33 2.68 -2.08
N GLU A 175 -14.40 2.27 -2.94
CA GLU A 175 -13.69 3.19 -3.83
C GLU A 175 -14.61 3.77 -4.91
N GLU A 176 -15.50 2.97 -5.49
CA GLU A 176 -16.50 3.46 -6.44
C GLU A 176 -17.43 4.49 -5.80
N LEU A 177 -17.92 4.21 -4.58
CA LEU A 177 -18.73 5.16 -3.82
C LEU A 177 -17.98 6.46 -3.57
N ARG A 178 -16.70 6.39 -3.17
CA ARG A 178 -15.86 7.58 -2.91
C ARG A 178 -15.73 8.44 -4.15
N LEU A 179 -15.36 7.84 -5.28
CA LEU A 179 -15.19 8.54 -6.55
C LEU A 179 -16.49 9.19 -7.04
N ARG A 180 -17.61 8.46 -6.97
CA ARG A 180 -18.93 9.00 -7.38
C ARG A 180 -19.42 10.09 -6.43
N ALA A 181 -19.18 9.97 -5.13
CA ALA A 181 -19.55 11.00 -4.16
C ALA A 181 -18.75 12.29 -4.36
N GLU A 182 -17.45 12.20 -4.70
CA GLU A 182 -16.63 13.36 -5.06
C GLU A 182 -17.15 14.05 -6.32
N GLN A 183 -17.49 13.28 -7.36
CA GLN A 183 -18.08 13.81 -8.59
C GLN A 183 -19.44 14.48 -8.32
N ALA A 184 -20.32 13.84 -7.54
CA ALA A 184 -21.62 14.41 -7.18
C ALA A 184 -21.48 15.71 -6.38
N LYS A 185 -20.49 15.79 -5.48
CA LYS A 185 -20.21 17.01 -4.71
C LYS A 185 -19.77 18.16 -5.61
N GLU A 186 -18.95 17.90 -6.63
CA GLU A 186 -18.52 18.92 -7.59
C GLU A 186 -19.68 19.38 -8.49
N LEU A 187 -20.49 18.44 -8.99
CA LEU A 187 -21.71 18.75 -9.74
C LEU A 187 -22.70 19.58 -8.91
N ALA A 188 -22.90 19.24 -7.63
CA ALA A 188 -23.76 20.00 -6.73
C ALA A 188 -23.22 21.43 -6.49
N ARG A 189 -21.90 21.59 -6.39
CA ARG A 189 -21.25 22.90 -6.25
C ARG A 189 -21.46 23.75 -7.51
N GLU A 190 -21.27 23.16 -8.68
CA GLU A 190 -21.51 23.81 -9.97
C GLU A 190 -22.98 24.20 -10.12
N ALA A 191 -23.91 23.28 -9.83
CA ALA A 191 -25.34 23.54 -9.88
C ALA A 191 -25.77 24.68 -8.93
N SER A 192 -25.16 24.78 -7.74
CA SER A 192 -25.41 25.87 -6.82
C SER A 192 -25.02 27.24 -7.39
N ILE A 193 -23.85 27.31 -8.07
CA ILE A 193 -23.38 28.53 -8.74
C ILE A 193 -24.33 28.92 -9.88
N LEU A 194 -24.71 27.96 -10.73
CA LEU A 194 -25.63 28.21 -11.85
C LEU A 194 -27.01 28.66 -11.37
N ARG A 195 -27.59 28.01 -10.35
CA ARG A 195 -28.88 28.41 -9.76
C ARG A 195 -28.83 29.81 -9.16
N HIS A 196 -27.74 30.15 -8.46
CA HIS A 196 -27.57 31.49 -7.91
C HIS A 196 -27.54 32.55 -9.02
N GLY A 197 -26.77 32.31 -10.09
CA GLY A 197 -26.71 33.25 -11.21
C GLY A 197 -28.04 33.40 -11.95
N LEU A 198 -28.78 32.31 -12.15
CA LEU A 198 -30.14 32.36 -12.69
C LEU A 198 -31.08 33.19 -11.83
N THR A 199 -31.05 33.02 -10.50
CA THR A 199 -31.87 33.83 -9.58
C THR A 199 -31.52 35.32 -9.66
N GLU A 200 -30.24 35.68 -9.79
CA GLU A 200 -29.84 37.09 -9.95
C GLU A 200 -30.35 37.69 -11.27
N ILE A 201 -30.29 36.94 -12.37
CA ILE A 201 -30.75 37.38 -13.69
C ILE A 201 -32.29 37.48 -13.71
N GLU A 202 -32.99 36.47 -13.21
CA GLU A 202 -34.46 36.44 -13.15
C GLU A 202 -35.05 37.55 -12.27
N ALA A 203 -34.36 37.92 -11.18
CA ALA A 203 -34.80 39.01 -10.31
C ALA A 203 -34.79 40.38 -11.01
N LEU A 204 -33.94 40.55 -12.02
CA LEU A 204 -33.79 41.79 -12.77
C LEU A 204 -34.58 41.79 -14.09
N ASP A 205 -34.97 40.62 -14.59
CA ASP A 205 -35.75 40.43 -15.83
C ASP A 205 -35.24 41.26 -17.01
N PRO A 206 -33.96 41.14 -17.39
CA PRO A 206 -33.39 41.93 -18.47
C PRO A 206 -33.98 41.52 -19.82
N GLN A 207 -34.25 42.49 -20.69
CA GLN A 207 -34.79 42.25 -22.03
C GLN A 207 -33.68 42.31 -23.11
N PRO A 208 -33.82 41.55 -24.21
CA PRO A 208 -32.87 41.63 -25.32
C PRO A 208 -32.72 43.07 -25.84
N GLY A 209 -31.47 43.52 -26.03
CA GLY A 209 -31.14 44.88 -26.49
C GLY A 209 -31.47 46.03 -25.51
N GLU A 210 -31.92 45.73 -24.28
CA GLU A 210 -32.35 46.76 -23.31
C GLU A 210 -31.21 47.72 -22.93
N ASP A 211 -29.98 47.22 -22.83
CA ASP A 211 -28.81 48.03 -22.50
C ASP A 211 -28.46 49.06 -23.58
N GLU A 212 -28.55 48.68 -24.86
CA GLU A 212 -28.36 49.60 -25.99
C GLU A 212 -29.48 50.66 -26.03
N GLU A 213 -30.74 50.24 -25.84
CA GLU A 213 -31.89 51.13 -25.83
C GLU A 213 -31.80 52.17 -24.71
N LEU A 214 -31.42 51.75 -23.49
CA LEU A 214 -31.26 52.64 -22.35
C LEU A 214 -30.08 53.61 -22.50
N VAL A 215 -28.98 53.21 -23.15
CA VAL A 215 -27.87 54.11 -23.46
C VAL A 215 -28.34 55.24 -24.38
N GLU A 216 -29.07 54.90 -25.45
CA GLU A 216 -29.59 55.89 -26.38
C GLU A 216 -30.68 56.77 -25.75
N GLU A 217 -31.55 56.21 -24.90
CA GLU A 217 -32.55 56.97 -24.16
C GLU A 217 -31.91 57.93 -23.14
N ALA A 218 -30.93 57.45 -22.36
CA ALA A 218 -30.21 58.28 -21.38
C ALA A 218 -29.52 59.47 -22.05
N LYS A 219 -28.91 59.25 -23.23
CA LYS A 219 -28.26 60.31 -23.99
C LYS A 219 -29.25 61.40 -24.42
N ARG A 220 -30.39 61.01 -25.00
CA ARG A 220 -31.45 61.95 -25.41
C ARG A 220 -32.00 62.75 -24.22
N LEU A 221 -32.27 62.09 -23.10
CA LEU A 221 -32.80 62.72 -21.89
C LEU A 221 -31.78 63.65 -21.22
N ALA A 222 -30.50 63.27 -21.18
CA ALA A 222 -29.43 64.10 -20.62
C ALA A 222 -29.21 65.37 -21.45
N ASP A 223 -29.27 65.27 -22.78
CA ASP A 223 -29.18 66.43 -23.68
C ASP A 223 -30.36 67.40 -23.43
N ALA A 224 -31.59 66.88 -23.27
CA ALA A 224 -32.77 67.67 -22.95
C ALA A 224 -32.69 68.34 -21.57
N ASP A 225 -32.19 67.63 -20.54
CA ASP A 225 -32.02 68.17 -19.19
C ASP A 225 -30.95 69.28 -19.13
N GLN A 226 -29.84 69.12 -19.87
CA GLN A 226 -28.83 70.17 -20.01
C GLN A 226 -29.40 71.44 -20.65
N LEU A 227 -30.20 71.29 -21.71
CA LEU A 227 -30.89 72.42 -22.35
C LEU A 227 -31.89 73.09 -21.40
N ARG A 228 -32.61 72.30 -20.59
CA ARG A 228 -33.55 72.80 -19.58
C ARG A 228 -32.82 73.60 -18.51
N ALA A 229 -31.74 73.06 -17.95
CA ALA A 229 -30.95 73.72 -16.92
C ALA A 229 -30.36 75.05 -17.42
N ALA A 230 -29.87 75.09 -18.66
CA ALA A 230 -29.34 76.30 -19.28
C ALA A 230 -30.43 77.36 -19.49
N ALA A 231 -31.58 76.98 -20.09
CA ALA A 231 -32.68 77.91 -20.35
C ALA A 231 -33.34 78.41 -19.06
N PHE A 232 -33.53 77.55 -18.06
CA PHE A 232 -34.06 77.92 -16.75
C PHE A 232 -33.11 78.84 -15.98
N GLY A 233 -31.80 78.53 -15.96
CA GLY A 233 -30.80 79.38 -15.34
C GLY A 233 -30.73 80.77 -16.00
N ALA A 234 -30.81 80.83 -17.33
CA ALA A 234 -30.88 82.09 -18.07
C ALA A 234 -32.16 82.88 -17.76
N GLN A 235 -33.32 82.21 -17.72
CA GLN A 235 -34.59 82.85 -17.37
C GLN A 235 -34.54 83.41 -15.96
N LEU A 236 -34.09 82.62 -14.98
CA LEU A 236 -33.95 83.03 -13.58
C LEU A 236 -33.02 84.24 -13.43
N ALA A 237 -31.89 84.28 -14.16
CA ALA A 237 -30.98 85.42 -14.14
C ALA A 237 -31.62 86.71 -14.70
N LEU A 238 -32.54 86.60 -15.65
CA LEU A 238 -33.24 87.74 -16.25
C LEU A 238 -34.42 88.22 -15.40
N THR A 239 -35.28 87.29 -14.96
CA THR A 239 -36.55 87.61 -14.30
C THR A 239 -36.46 87.64 -12.78
N GLY A 240 -35.46 86.97 -12.20
CA GLY A 240 -35.37 86.74 -10.76
C GLY A 240 -36.27 85.58 -10.32
N ALA A 241 -36.26 85.29 -9.02
CA ALA A 241 -37.09 84.25 -8.45
C ALA A 241 -38.59 84.56 -8.61
N ALA A 242 -39.40 83.52 -8.86
CA ALA A 242 -40.83 83.67 -9.17
C ALA A 242 -41.66 84.23 -8.01
N ASP A 243 -41.17 84.11 -6.77
CA ASP A 243 -41.76 84.66 -5.55
C ASP A 243 -41.36 86.12 -5.28
N GLY A 244 -40.53 86.71 -6.14
CA GLY A 244 -40.06 88.09 -6.00
C GLY A 244 -39.09 88.28 -4.85
N ASP A 245 -38.32 87.25 -4.50
CA ASP A 245 -37.26 87.31 -3.47
C ASP A 245 -36.35 88.55 -3.68
N PRO A 246 -36.36 89.52 -2.74
CA PRO A 246 -35.52 90.72 -2.83
C PRO A 246 -34.02 90.43 -2.87
N ASP A 247 -33.59 89.27 -2.35
CA ASP A 247 -32.20 88.85 -2.32
C ASP A 247 -31.74 88.20 -3.64
N GLN A 248 -32.67 87.93 -4.57
CA GLN A 248 -32.38 87.45 -5.93
C GLN A 248 -33.04 88.34 -7.01
N PRO A 249 -32.69 89.64 -7.09
CA PRO A 249 -33.24 90.50 -8.12
C PRO A 249 -32.69 90.06 -9.47
N GLY A 250 -33.58 89.63 -10.38
CA GLY A 250 -33.21 89.42 -11.78
C GLY A 250 -32.76 90.72 -12.43
N ALA A 251 -32.09 90.62 -13.59
CA ALA A 251 -31.63 91.77 -14.36
C ALA A 251 -32.75 92.80 -14.61
N LEU A 252 -33.99 92.34 -14.86
CA LEU A 252 -35.18 93.19 -15.01
C LEU A 252 -35.51 94.00 -13.75
N GLY A 253 -35.40 93.38 -12.57
CA GLY A 253 -35.60 94.06 -11.29
C GLY A 253 -34.55 95.12 -11.02
N MET A 254 -33.28 94.80 -11.30
CA MET A 254 -32.15 95.73 -11.15
C MET A 254 -32.24 96.92 -12.11
N LEU A 255 -32.56 96.67 -13.38
CA LEU A 255 -32.76 97.71 -14.39
C LEU A 255 -33.99 98.56 -14.09
N GLY A 256 -35.06 97.94 -13.59
CA GLY A 256 -36.25 98.65 -13.11
C GLY A 256 -35.93 99.62 -11.98
N ASP A 257 -35.07 99.22 -11.03
CA ASP A 257 -34.62 100.13 -9.96
C ASP A 257 -33.75 101.27 -10.50
N ALA A 258 -32.79 100.95 -11.36
CA ALA A 258 -31.95 101.97 -12.02
C ALA A 258 -32.81 102.99 -12.78
N ARG A 259 -33.81 102.53 -13.54
CA ARG A 259 -34.75 103.36 -14.28
C ARG A 259 -35.58 104.27 -13.36
N ARG A 260 -36.11 103.73 -12.24
CA ARG A 260 -36.84 104.55 -11.23
C ARG A 260 -35.98 105.66 -10.66
N ARG A 261 -34.69 105.39 -10.37
CA ARG A 261 -33.75 106.39 -9.86
C ARG A 261 -33.46 107.50 -10.88
N LEU A 262 -33.33 107.15 -12.16
CA LEU A 262 -33.14 108.14 -13.22
C LEU A 262 -34.38 109.02 -13.43
N ILE A 263 -35.59 108.44 -13.37
CA ILE A 263 -36.85 109.21 -13.45
C ILE A 263 -36.95 110.22 -12.30
N GLY A 264 -36.52 109.84 -11.09
CA GLY A 264 -36.53 110.68 -9.91
C GLY A 264 -35.40 111.72 -9.83
N ALA A 265 -34.42 111.71 -10.74
CA ALA A 265 -33.34 112.69 -10.75
C ALA A 265 -33.80 114.03 -11.36
N ASP A 266 -33.30 115.17 -10.87
CA ASP A 266 -33.61 116.50 -11.42
C ASP A 266 -32.70 116.94 -12.57
N ASP A 267 -31.62 116.19 -12.82
CA ASP A 267 -30.66 116.47 -13.88
C ASP A 267 -31.13 115.97 -15.26
N THR A 268 -31.11 116.85 -16.26
CA THR A 268 -31.59 116.56 -17.62
C THR A 268 -30.74 115.49 -18.32
N GLN A 269 -29.42 115.48 -18.15
CA GLN A 269 -28.54 114.50 -18.79
C GLN A 269 -28.79 113.09 -18.23
N LEU A 270 -29.09 112.97 -16.94
CA LEU A 270 -29.46 111.70 -16.33
C LEU A 270 -30.84 111.20 -16.81
N ARG A 271 -31.83 112.09 -17.00
CA ARG A 271 -33.15 111.71 -17.55
C ARG A 271 -33.09 111.27 -19.01
N GLU A 272 -32.20 111.84 -19.82
CA GLU A 272 -32.00 111.42 -21.22
C GLU A 272 -31.50 109.97 -21.36
N LEU A 273 -30.97 109.36 -20.29
CA LEU A 273 -30.57 107.94 -20.26
C LEU A 273 -31.72 106.98 -19.94
N GLU A 274 -32.85 107.47 -19.42
CA GLU A 274 -34.02 106.66 -19.04
C GLU A 274 -34.63 105.88 -20.23
N PRO A 275 -34.82 106.47 -21.43
CA PRO A 275 -35.40 105.76 -22.55
C PRO A 275 -34.56 104.55 -22.97
N ARG A 276 -33.22 104.65 -22.85
CA ARG A 276 -32.29 103.55 -23.12
C ARG A 276 -32.44 102.39 -22.13
N LEU A 277 -32.69 102.69 -20.84
CA LEU A 277 -33.02 101.65 -19.86
C LEU A 277 -34.41 101.06 -20.12
N GLY A 278 -35.37 101.86 -20.58
CA GLY A 278 -36.68 101.39 -21.01
C GLY A 278 -36.60 100.40 -22.18
N GLU A 279 -35.79 100.71 -23.19
CA GLU A 279 -35.50 99.81 -24.33
C GLU A 279 -34.83 98.51 -23.88
N ALA A 280 -33.82 98.60 -22.99
CA ALA A 280 -33.15 97.41 -22.45
C ALA A 280 -34.11 96.52 -21.63
N ILE A 281 -35.00 97.11 -20.84
CA ILE A 281 -36.02 96.38 -20.08
C ILE A 281 -36.98 95.66 -21.04
N ALA A 282 -37.49 96.35 -22.07
CA ALA A 282 -38.39 95.74 -23.06
C ALA A 282 -37.74 94.53 -23.74
N LEU A 283 -36.49 94.68 -24.19
CA LEU A 283 -35.74 93.59 -24.82
C LEU A 283 -35.55 92.38 -23.88
N LEU A 284 -35.23 92.61 -22.60
CA LEU A 284 -35.05 91.51 -21.65
C LEU A 284 -36.37 90.85 -21.22
N VAL A 285 -37.48 91.59 -21.25
CA VAL A 285 -38.83 91.01 -21.08
C VAL A 285 -39.13 90.06 -22.24
N ASP A 286 -38.86 90.47 -23.48
CA ASP A 286 -39.08 89.64 -24.66
C ASP A 286 -38.22 88.37 -24.61
N VAL A 287 -36.91 88.49 -24.33
CA VAL A 287 -36.01 87.34 -24.18
C VAL A 287 -36.45 86.42 -23.03
N GLY A 288 -36.90 86.98 -21.90
CA GLY A 288 -37.43 86.21 -20.78
C GLY A 288 -38.69 85.42 -21.14
N ALA A 289 -39.58 86.01 -21.96
CA ALA A 289 -40.78 85.36 -22.47
C ALA A 289 -40.43 84.27 -23.50
N GLU A 290 -39.45 84.51 -24.38
CA GLU A 290 -38.96 83.51 -25.34
C GLU A 290 -38.32 82.31 -24.64
N LEU A 291 -37.53 82.53 -23.57
CA LEU A 291 -36.97 81.46 -22.73
C LEU A 291 -38.05 80.66 -22.01
N GLY A 292 -39.10 81.34 -21.51
CA GLY A 292 -40.28 80.66 -20.94
C GLY A 292 -40.98 79.77 -21.96
N ALA A 293 -41.28 80.31 -23.14
CA ALA A 293 -41.89 79.55 -24.25
C ALA A 293 -40.99 78.43 -24.79
N TYR A 294 -39.67 78.55 -24.65
CA TYR A 294 -38.73 77.48 -24.95
C TYR A 294 -38.82 76.36 -23.90
N LEU A 295 -38.80 76.70 -22.60
CA LEU A 295 -38.94 75.74 -21.51
C LEU A 295 -40.28 75.00 -21.54
N ASP A 296 -41.38 75.68 -21.89
CA ASP A 296 -42.71 75.07 -22.02
C ASP A 296 -42.79 74.06 -23.18
N ARG A 297 -41.93 74.20 -24.19
CA ARG A 297 -41.85 73.28 -25.34
C ARG A 297 -40.83 72.17 -25.16
N LEU A 298 -39.91 72.31 -24.21
CA LEU A 298 -38.82 71.36 -23.99
C LEU A 298 -39.32 70.17 -23.18
N ASP A 299 -39.39 69.00 -23.83
CA ASP A 299 -39.79 67.74 -23.21
C ASP A 299 -38.63 67.13 -22.42
N ALA A 300 -38.38 67.66 -21.22
CA ALA A 300 -37.35 67.20 -20.31
C ALA A 300 -37.99 66.64 -19.02
N ASP A 301 -37.79 65.34 -18.78
CA ASP A 301 -38.25 64.61 -17.58
C ASP A 301 -37.03 64.09 -16.77
N PRO A 302 -36.55 64.86 -15.77
CA PRO A 302 -35.42 64.46 -14.93
C PRO A 302 -35.67 63.17 -14.15
N ALA A 303 -36.91 62.91 -13.74
CA ALA A 303 -37.27 61.69 -13.02
C ALA A 303 -37.25 60.46 -13.94
N ARG A 304 -37.49 60.62 -15.25
CA ARG A 304 -37.25 59.57 -16.24
C ARG A 304 -35.76 59.30 -16.42
N LEU A 305 -34.92 60.34 -16.53
CA LEU A 305 -33.47 60.17 -16.66
C LEU A 305 -32.88 59.40 -15.46
N GLU A 306 -33.28 59.75 -14.24
CA GLU A 306 -32.82 59.05 -13.03
C GLU A 306 -33.22 57.56 -13.04
N ARG A 307 -34.46 57.24 -13.44
CA ARG A 307 -34.93 55.85 -13.58
C ARG A 307 -34.13 55.07 -14.62
N VAL A 308 -33.85 55.66 -15.78
CA VAL A 308 -33.04 55.05 -16.85
C VAL A 308 -31.61 54.78 -16.36
N LEU A 309 -30.97 55.74 -15.68
CA LEU A 309 -29.62 55.58 -15.13
C LEU A 309 -29.56 54.51 -14.03
N SER A 310 -30.59 54.43 -13.17
CA SER A 310 -30.70 53.38 -12.15
C SER A 310 -30.82 52.00 -12.80
N ARG A 311 -31.70 51.85 -13.79
CA ARG A 311 -31.86 50.59 -14.54
C ARG A 311 -30.57 50.19 -15.25
N GLN A 312 -29.88 51.14 -15.87
CA GLN A 312 -28.57 50.88 -16.49
C GLN A 312 -27.52 50.41 -15.48
N ALA A 313 -27.51 50.96 -14.26
CA ALA A 313 -26.59 50.53 -13.21
C ALA A 313 -26.87 49.10 -12.74
N GLU A 314 -28.15 48.73 -12.61
CA GLU A 314 -28.60 47.38 -12.29
C GLU A 314 -28.18 46.37 -13.38
N LEU A 315 -28.46 46.66 -14.65
CA LEU A 315 -28.05 45.82 -15.79
C LEU A 315 -26.53 45.68 -15.88
N LYS A 316 -25.79 46.75 -15.59
CA LYS A 316 -24.31 46.74 -15.58
C LYS A 316 -23.72 45.90 -14.45
N ALA A 317 -24.50 45.55 -13.43
CA ALA A 317 -24.07 44.59 -12.42
C ALA A 317 -24.12 43.15 -12.95
N LEU A 318 -25.12 42.83 -13.80
CA LEU A 318 -25.22 41.52 -14.45
C LEU A 318 -24.15 41.32 -15.51
N THR A 319 -23.94 42.30 -16.41
CA THR A 319 -22.93 42.17 -17.47
C THR A 319 -21.52 42.00 -16.88
N ARG A 320 -21.19 42.72 -15.81
CA ARG A 320 -19.90 42.51 -15.11
C ARG A 320 -19.67 41.08 -14.59
N LYS A 321 -20.73 40.33 -14.27
CA LYS A 321 -20.63 38.98 -13.71
C LYS A 321 -20.72 37.89 -14.78
N TYR A 322 -21.55 38.07 -15.80
CA TYR A 322 -21.98 36.97 -16.67
C TYR A 322 -21.59 37.11 -18.15
N ALA A 323 -21.61 38.32 -18.74
CA ALA A 323 -21.28 38.53 -20.15
C ALA A 323 -21.06 40.01 -20.53
N ALA A 324 -20.52 40.30 -21.72
CA ALA A 324 -20.22 41.67 -22.13
C ALA A 324 -21.45 42.59 -22.26
N ASP A 325 -22.60 42.03 -22.64
CA ASP A 325 -23.87 42.71 -22.94
C ASP A 325 -25.06 41.88 -22.43
N ILE A 326 -26.28 42.44 -22.49
CA ILE A 326 -27.48 41.76 -21.98
C ILE A 326 -27.84 40.51 -22.79
N ASP A 327 -27.65 40.52 -24.10
CA ASP A 327 -27.88 39.33 -24.93
C ASP A 327 -26.95 38.18 -24.54
N GLY A 328 -25.69 38.47 -24.21
CA GLY A 328 -24.75 37.51 -23.67
C GLY A 328 -25.16 36.98 -22.29
N VAL A 329 -25.73 37.83 -21.42
CA VAL A 329 -26.24 37.41 -20.10
C VAL A 329 -27.41 36.42 -20.28
N LEU A 330 -28.32 36.71 -21.21
CA LEU A 330 -29.46 35.83 -21.54
C LEU A 330 -29.00 34.50 -22.17
N ALA A 331 -27.99 34.54 -23.05
CA ALA A 331 -27.37 33.33 -23.60
C ALA A 331 -26.70 32.48 -22.50
N TRP A 332 -26.00 33.10 -21.56
CA TRP A 332 -25.43 32.41 -20.40
C TRP A 332 -26.52 31.75 -19.55
N ALA A 333 -27.64 32.46 -19.31
CA ALA A 333 -28.76 31.90 -18.55
C ALA A 333 -29.36 30.67 -19.24
N GLU A 334 -29.46 30.67 -20.57
CA GLU A 334 -29.96 29.51 -21.31
C GLU A 334 -29.01 28.31 -21.23
N ASP A 335 -27.70 28.51 -21.38
CA ASP A 335 -26.69 27.46 -21.16
C ASP A 335 -26.78 26.89 -19.74
N ALA A 336 -26.91 27.76 -18.73
CA ALA A 336 -27.03 27.38 -17.33
C ALA A 336 -28.27 26.51 -17.08
N ARG A 337 -29.43 26.84 -17.66
CA ARG A 337 -30.66 26.02 -17.56
C ARG A 337 -30.48 24.64 -18.19
N GLN A 338 -29.87 24.58 -19.38
CA GLN A 338 -29.62 23.31 -20.06
C GLN A 338 -28.69 22.42 -19.24
N ARG A 339 -27.60 22.98 -18.70
CA ARG A 339 -26.65 22.24 -17.85
C ARG A 339 -27.28 21.75 -16.55
N LEU A 340 -28.11 22.57 -15.90
CA LEU A 340 -28.84 22.16 -14.70
C LEU A 340 -29.81 21.01 -14.98
N SER A 341 -30.49 21.01 -16.13
CA SER A 341 -31.42 19.92 -16.50
C SER A 341 -30.74 18.55 -16.66
N LEU A 342 -29.45 18.54 -16.99
CA LEU A 342 -28.65 17.32 -17.17
C LEU A 342 -28.09 16.78 -15.83
N ALA A 343 -28.13 17.56 -14.75
CA ALA A 343 -27.46 17.24 -13.48
C ALA A 343 -28.33 16.44 -12.47
N ASP A 344 -29.64 16.33 -12.66
CA ASP A 344 -30.60 15.81 -11.65
C ASP A 344 -30.72 14.25 -11.57
N GLY A 345 -29.62 13.50 -11.73
CA GLY A 345 -29.66 12.05 -11.99
C GLY A 345 -28.95 11.07 -11.04
N SER A 346 -28.29 11.50 -9.95
CA SER A 346 -27.26 10.67 -9.28
C SER A 346 -27.58 10.07 -7.90
N ASP A 347 -28.61 10.51 -7.19
CA ASP A 347 -28.73 10.23 -5.75
C ASP A 347 -29.04 8.76 -5.41
N GLY A 348 -29.93 8.12 -6.19
CA GLY A 348 -30.31 6.72 -5.94
C GLY A 348 -29.16 5.70 -6.14
N VAL A 349 -28.14 6.05 -6.93
CA VAL A 349 -26.97 5.18 -7.16
C VAL A 349 -26.01 5.25 -5.98
N LEU A 350 -25.80 6.43 -5.40
CA LEU A 350 -24.95 6.60 -4.22
C LEU A 350 -25.53 5.87 -3.01
N ASP A 351 -26.84 5.97 -2.80
CA ASP A 351 -27.52 5.25 -1.72
C ASP A 351 -27.42 3.72 -1.88
N ALA A 352 -27.58 3.23 -3.11
CA ALA A 352 -27.44 1.80 -3.40
C ALA A 352 -26.00 1.29 -3.16
N LEU A 353 -24.98 2.07 -3.57
CA LEU A 353 -23.58 1.75 -3.33
C LEU A 353 -23.22 1.80 -1.84
N ALA A 354 -23.71 2.80 -1.11
CA ALA A 354 -23.52 2.91 0.34
C ALA A 354 -24.13 1.71 1.08
N LYS A 355 -25.37 1.35 0.73
CA LYS A 355 -26.03 0.16 1.30
C LYS A 355 -25.25 -1.12 0.98
N ARG A 356 -24.78 -1.30 -0.26
CA ARG A 356 -24.00 -2.48 -0.64
C ARG A 356 -22.67 -2.55 0.09
N ARG A 357 -21.98 -1.41 0.28
CA ARG A 357 -20.76 -1.33 1.10
C ARG A 357 -21.04 -1.81 2.53
N ASP A 358 -22.12 -1.35 3.15
CA ASP A 358 -22.46 -1.68 4.53
C ASP A 358 -22.81 -3.17 4.69
N GLU A 359 -23.59 -3.74 3.76
CA GLU A 359 -23.87 -5.18 3.72
C GLU A 359 -22.59 -6.01 3.59
N LEU A 360 -21.66 -5.59 2.72
CA LEU A 360 -20.36 -6.25 2.54
C LEU A 360 -19.46 -6.08 3.78
N GLU A 361 -19.54 -4.95 4.48
CA GLU A 361 -18.82 -4.73 5.72
C GLU A 361 -19.27 -5.71 6.81
N GLU A 362 -20.58 -5.88 6.99
CA GLU A 362 -21.17 -6.85 7.93
C GLU A 362 -20.76 -8.30 7.58
N GLU A 363 -20.84 -8.67 6.30
CA GLU A 363 -20.40 -9.99 5.82
C GLU A 363 -18.90 -10.20 6.11
N LEU A 364 -18.07 -9.18 5.83
CA LEU A 364 -16.63 -9.23 6.05
C LEU A 364 -16.27 -9.37 7.53
N VAL A 365 -16.97 -8.68 8.42
CA VAL A 365 -16.84 -8.83 9.88
C VAL A 365 -17.16 -10.28 10.28
N GLY A 366 -18.26 -10.84 9.81
CA GLY A 366 -18.62 -12.24 10.10
C GLY A 366 -17.60 -13.27 9.57
N HIS A 367 -16.92 -13.00 8.45
CA HIS A 367 -15.79 -13.83 8.00
C HIS A 367 -14.54 -13.62 8.85
N ALA A 368 -14.22 -12.38 9.24
CA ALA A 368 -13.09 -12.08 10.10
C ALA A 368 -13.19 -12.77 11.47
N GLU A 369 -14.38 -12.80 12.07
CA GLU A 369 -14.64 -13.51 13.33
C GLU A 369 -14.44 -15.02 13.21
N ARG A 370 -14.92 -15.62 12.12
CA ARG A 370 -14.71 -17.05 11.85
C ARG A 370 -13.24 -17.40 11.71
N VAL A 371 -12.48 -16.59 10.97
CA VAL A 371 -11.02 -16.76 10.83
C VAL A 371 -10.34 -16.63 12.19
N GLY A 372 -10.68 -15.59 12.97
CA GLY A 372 -10.09 -15.37 14.29
C GLY A 372 -10.38 -16.51 15.28
N ALA A 373 -11.62 -17.00 15.32
CA ALA A 373 -12.01 -18.14 16.16
C ALA A 373 -11.27 -19.42 15.77
N ALA A 374 -11.17 -19.72 14.47
CA ALA A 374 -10.42 -20.87 13.96
C ALA A 374 -8.93 -20.78 14.29
N ARG A 375 -8.33 -19.59 14.16
CA ARG A 375 -6.94 -19.33 14.57
C ARG A 375 -6.73 -19.54 16.06
N VAL A 376 -7.63 -19.06 16.93
CA VAL A 376 -7.53 -19.27 18.38
C VAL A 376 -7.64 -20.76 18.74
N ALA A 377 -8.50 -21.53 18.06
CA ALA A 377 -8.57 -22.97 18.26
C ALA A 377 -7.25 -23.65 17.87
N ALA A 378 -6.75 -23.35 16.66
CA ALA A 378 -5.49 -23.87 16.15
C ALA A 378 -4.29 -23.45 16.99
N SER A 379 -4.30 -22.25 17.58
CA SER A 379 -3.18 -21.73 18.37
C SER A 379 -2.97 -22.54 19.65
N ASN A 380 -4.07 -22.97 20.27
CA ASN A 380 -4.06 -23.85 21.44
C ASN A 380 -3.54 -25.25 21.11
N GLU A 381 -3.94 -25.80 19.96
CA GLU A 381 -3.50 -27.12 19.50
C GLU A 381 -2.02 -27.11 19.09
N LEU A 382 -1.60 -26.13 18.30
CA LEU A 382 -0.22 -25.94 17.88
C LEU A 382 0.70 -25.73 19.09
N GLY A 383 0.31 -24.87 20.03
CA GLY A 383 1.07 -24.62 21.25
C GLY A 383 1.30 -25.89 22.08
N LYS A 384 0.27 -26.75 22.22
CA LYS A 384 0.39 -28.04 22.91
C LYS A 384 1.29 -29.02 22.16
N ALA A 385 1.11 -29.16 20.86
CA ALA A 385 1.88 -30.08 20.03
C ALA A 385 3.37 -29.71 20.03
N VAL A 386 3.69 -28.42 19.82
CA VAL A 386 5.08 -27.93 19.83
C VAL A 386 5.70 -28.06 21.22
N SER A 387 4.95 -27.76 22.29
CA SER A 387 5.46 -27.95 23.66
C SER A 387 5.78 -29.41 23.99
N ALA A 388 4.99 -30.36 23.48
CA ALA A 388 5.27 -31.79 23.64
C ALA A 388 6.57 -32.20 22.91
N GLU A 389 6.80 -31.66 21.71
CA GLU A 389 8.03 -31.92 20.96
C GLU A 389 9.27 -31.27 21.62
N LEU A 390 9.14 -30.05 22.15
CA LEU A 390 10.21 -29.38 22.90
C LEU A 390 10.67 -30.17 24.13
N ALA A 391 9.76 -30.88 24.80
CA ALA A 391 10.12 -31.71 25.93
C ALA A 391 11.09 -32.85 25.56
N GLY A 392 10.96 -33.40 24.34
CA GLY A 392 11.89 -34.38 23.78
C GLY A 392 13.24 -33.77 23.38
N LEU A 393 13.27 -32.48 23.02
CA LEU A 393 14.47 -31.76 22.58
C LEU A 393 15.26 -31.12 23.75
N ALA A 394 15.22 -31.77 24.91
CA ALA A 394 15.86 -31.32 26.16
C ALA A 394 15.42 -29.92 26.64
N MET A 395 14.20 -29.53 26.30
CA MET A 395 13.54 -28.31 26.77
C MET A 395 12.26 -28.66 27.53
N SER A 396 12.32 -29.66 28.43
CA SER A 396 11.16 -30.20 29.17
C SER A 396 10.43 -29.20 30.06
N SER A 397 11.10 -28.12 30.46
CA SER A 397 10.50 -27.03 31.23
C SER A 397 9.95 -25.92 30.34
N ALA A 398 10.25 -25.92 29.03
CA ALA A 398 9.85 -24.90 28.10
C ALA A 398 8.46 -25.19 27.51
N ARG A 399 7.71 -24.13 27.19
CA ARG A 399 6.41 -24.21 26.51
C ARG A 399 6.28 -23.12 25.46
N ILE A 400 5.56 -23.42 24.40
CA ILE A 400 5.17 -22.46 23.37
C ILE A 400 3.71 -22.07 23.57
N GLU A 401 3.48 -20.76 23.67
CA GLU A 401 2.18 -20.13 23.61
C GLU A 401 2.05 -19.40 22.27
N VAL A 402 0.94 -19.64 21.56
CA VAL A 402 0.65 -18.97 20.29
C VAL A 402 -0.45 -17.95 20.53
N ALA A 403 -0.07 -16.67 20.58
CA ALA A 403 -0.99 -15.57 20.84
C ALA A 403 -1.59 -15.06 19.53
N VAL A 404 -2.93 -15.00 19.46
CA VAL A 404 -3.68 -14.39 18.34
C VAL A 404 -4.19 -13.03 18.80
N LEU A 405 -3.76 -11.96 18.15
CA LEU A 405 -4.00 -10.58 18.55
C LEU A 405 -4.66 -9.80 17.41
N ARG A 406 -5.73 -9.05 17.69
CA ARG A 406 -6.35 -8.18 16.67
C ARG A 406 -5.42 -7.02 16.30
N LYS A 407 -5.26 -6.79 14.99
CA LYS A 407 -4.53 -5.65 14.42
C LYS A 407 -5.31 -4.37 14.65
N ARG A 408 -4.78 -3.49 15.50
CA ARG A 408 -5.35 -2.15 15.69
C ARG A 408 -5.14 -1.32 14.44
N ALA A 409 -6.21 -0.69 13.96
CA ALA A 409 -6.10 0.24 12.84
C ALA A 409 -5.31 1.49 13.24
N VAL A 410 -4.46 1.97 12.33
CA VAL A 410 -3.80 3.28 12.42
C VAL A 410 -4.48 4.27 11.46
N PRO A 411 -4.35 5.60 11.67
CA PRO A 411 -5.05 6.59 10.85
C PRO A 411 -4.76 6.55 9.35
N THR A 412 -3.63 5.94 8.95
CA THR A 412 -3.19 5.79 7.57
C THR A 412 -3.69 4.51 6.90
N ASP A 413 -4.48 3.69 7.59
CA ASP A 413 -5.01 2.45 7.02
C ASP A 413 -6.24 2.73 6.14
N ASP A 414 -6.19 2.25 4.90
CA ASP A 414 -7.27 2.44 3.92
C ASP A 414 -8.46 1.48 4.16
N ALA A 415 -8.20 0.37 4.86
CA ALA A 415 -9.17 -0.71 5.08
C ALA A 415 -9.39 -0.92 6.58
N VAL A 416 -10.42 -0.28 7.13
CA VAL A 416 -10.72 -0.32 8.57
C VAL A 416 -12.13 -0.84 8.81
N LEU A 417 -12.24 -1.80 9.72
CA LEU A 417 -13.52 -2.34 10.20
C LEU A 417 -13.74 -1.95 11.66
N THR A 418 -14.99 -1.90 12.08
CA THR A 418 -15.36 -1.79 13.49
C THR A 418 -15.86 -3.14 14.00
N MET A 419 -15.12 -3.74 14.93
CA MET A 419 -15.46 -5.03 15.54
C MET A 419 -15.44 -4.90 17.06
N ASP A 420 -16.53 -5.25 17.73
CA ASP A 420 -16.70 -5.12 19.20
C ASP A 420 -16.34 -3.71 19.73
N GLY A 421 -16.68 -2.66 18.97
CA GLY A 421 -16.36 -1.28 19.32
C GLY A 421 -14.88 -0.90 19.16
N GLN A 422 -14.05 -1.77 18.57
CA GLN A 422 -12.64 -1.50 18.26
C GLN A 422 -12.42 -1.35 16.76
N ARG A 423 -11.58 -0.39 16.37
CA ARG A 423 -11.15 -0.21 14.98
C ARG A 423 -9.99 -1.14 14.67
N VAL A 424 -10.18 -2.01 13.69
CA VAL A 424 -9.20 -3.02 13.29
C VAL A 424 -8.82 -2.87 11.83
N GLN A 425 -7.56 -3.16 11.52
CA GLN A 425 -7.07 -3.15 10.15
C GLN A 425 -7.56 -4.42 9.44
N ALA A 426 -8.32 -4.25 8.37
CA ALA A 426 -8.73 -5.34 7.48
C ALA A 426 -7.64 -5.59 6.43
N GLY A 427 -6.60 -6.32 6.82
CA GLY A 427 -5.53 -6.73 5.93
C GLY A 427 -5.95 -7.85 4.96
N PRO A 428 -5.17 -8.16 3.93
CA PRO A 428 -5.48 -9.25 2.97
C PRO A 428 -5.50 -10.65 3.62
N ASP A 429 -4.97 -10.80 4.83
CA ASP A 429 -4.87 -12.07 5.56
C ASP A 429 -5.74 -12.11 6.83
N GLY A 430 -6.76 -11.23 6.88
CA GLY A 430 -7.62 -11.08 8.05
C GLY A 430 -7.21 -9.94 8.96
N VAL A 431 -7.85 -9.91 10.13
CA VAL A 431 -7.71 -8.85 11.15
C VAL A 431 -6.78 -9.25 12.29
N ASP A 432 -6.19 -10.43 12.25
CA ASP A 432 -5.34 -10.95 13.32
C ASP A 432 -3.84 -10.93 12.94
N ASP A 433 -3.03 -10.65 13.95
CA ASP A 433 -1.62 -11.01 14.02
C ASP A 433 -1.43 -12.23 14.91
N VAL A 434 -0.38 -12.98 14.63
CA VAL A 434 0.01 -14.17 15.40
C VAL A 434 1.40 -13.93 15.96
N GLU A 435 1.56 -14.18 17.26
CA GLU A 435 2.84 -14.08 17.97
C GLU A 435 3.18 -15.41 18.67
N LEU A 436 4.29 -16.02 18.28
CA LEU A 436 4.88 -17.17 18.98
C LEU A 436 5.65 -16.70 20.20
N ARG A 437 5.26 -17.17 21.38
CA ARG A 437 5.87 -16.83 22.66
C ARG A 437 6.47 -18.08 23.31
N LEU A 438 7.72 -17.96 23.75
CA LEU A 438 8.43 -18.97 24.51
C LEU A 438 8.35 -18.65 26.00
N ILE A 439 7.91 -19.65 26.77
CA ILE A 439 8.03 -19.70 28.23
C ILE A 439 9.19 -20.65 28.52
N ALA A 440 10.36 -20.15 28.91
CA ALA A 440 11.58 -20.96 28.98
C ALA A 440 11.57 -22.01 30.11
N HIS A 441 10.94 -21.69 31.24
CA HIS A 441 10.76 -22.58 32.37
C HIS A 441 9.47 -22.24 33.14
N GLU A 442 9.06 -23.12 34.05
CA GLU A 442 7.91 -22.86 34.92
C GLU A 442 8.10 -21.55 35.71
N GLY A 443 7.10 -20.67 35.68
CA GLY A 443 7.15 -19.33 36.29
C GLY A 443 7.85 -18.24 35.48
N ALA A 444 8.47 -18.54 34.33
CA ALA A 444 9.00 -17.51 33.43
C ALA A 444 7.88 -16.74 32.70
N PRO A 445 8.08 -15.45 32.36
CA PRO A 445 7.12 -14.73 31.51
C PRO A 445 7.10 -15.32 30.09
N ALA A 446 5.93 -15.30 29.46
CA ALA A 446 5.80 -15.59 28.03
C ALA A 446 6.40 -14.45 27.22
N LEU A 447 7.52 -14.69 26.56
CA LEU A 447 8.23 -13.69 25.76
C LEU A 447 8.22 -14.09 24.28
N PRO A 448 8.16 -13.14 23.34
CA PRO A 448 8.30 -13.46 21.92
C PRO A 448 9.56 -14.30 21.67
N VAL A 449 9.47 -15.33 20.84
CA VAL A 449 10.57 -16.32 20.61
C VAL A 449 11.92 -15.67 20.30
N GLN A 450 11.92 -14.50 19.63
CA GLN A 450 13.10 -13.69 19.32
C GLN A 450 13.86 -13.12 20.54
N LYS A 451 13.16 -12.93 21.66
CA LYS A 451 13.71 -12.41 22.91
C LYS A 451 13.91 -13.50 23.96
N GLY A 452 13.15 -14.59 23.85
CA GLY A 452 13.11 -15.65 24.85
C GLY A 452 14.10 -16.80 24.63
N ALA A 453 14.69 -16.94 23.43
CA ALA A 453 15.54 -18.08 23.07
C ALA A 453 16.97 -17.67 22.68
N SER A 454 17.95 -18.49 23.05
CA SER A 454 19.29 -18.50 22.44
C SER A 454 19.26 -19.07 21.01
N GLY A 455 20.30 -18.84 20.21
CA GLY A 455 20.36 -19.33 18.82
C GLY A 455 20.13 -20.83 18.67
N GLY A 456 20.68 -21.66 19.57
CA GLY A 456 20.47 -23.11 19.57
C GLY A 456 19.08 -23.54 20.06
N GLU A 457 18.47 -22.80 21.00
CA GLU A 457 17.08 -23.04 21.42
C GLU A 457 16.10 -22.69 20.32
N LEU A 458 16.36 -21.62 19.56
CA LEU A 458 15.52 -21.23 18.44
C LEU A 458 15.54 -22.29 17.33
N SER A 459 16.71 -22.85 16.98
CA SER A 459 16.80 -23.97 16.02
C SER A 459 16.02 -25.21 16.49
N ARG A 460 15.97 -25.48 17.80
CA ARG A 460 15.16 -26.58 18.34
C ARG A 460 13.67 -26.28 18.33
N VAL A 461 13.26 -25.04 18.58
CA VAL A 461 11.86 -24.59 18.40
C VAL A 461 11.44 -24.73 16.93
N MET A 462 12.31 -24.38 15.99
CA MET A 462 12.06 -24.59 14.56
C MET A 462 11.88 -26.07 14.24
N LEU A 463 12.81 -26.93 14.68
CA LEU A 463 12.67 -28.37 14.47
C LEU A 463 11.37 -28.92 15.06
N ALA A 464 10.97 -28.46 16.26
CA ALA A 464 9.71 -28.86 16.86
C ALA A 464 8.50 -28.41 16.03
N LEU A 465 8.52 -27.18 15.49
CA LEU A 465 7.50 -26.68 14.57
C LEU A 465 7.45 -27.52 13.29
N GLU A 466 8.57 -27.74 12.63
CA GLU A 466 8.63 -28.52 11.37
C GLU A 466 8.19 -29.97 11.57
N VAL A 467 8.52 -30.59 12.69
CA VAL A 467 8.05 -31.95 13.03
C VAL A 467 6.53 -31.97 13.21
N VAL A 468 5.93 -30.93 13.79
CA VAL A 468 4.48 -30.81 13.95
C VAL A 468 3.79 -30.49 12.62
N LEU A 469 4.44 -29.73 11.74
CA LEU A 469 3.96 -29.35 10.42
C LEU A 469 4.27 -30.38 9.32
N ALA A 470 4.95 -31.48 9.65
CA ALA A 470 5.52 -32.43 8.68
C ALA A 470 4.51 -33.12 7.73
N ASP A 471 3.21 -33.03 8.01
CA ASP A 471 2.14 -33.54 7.14
C ASP A 471 1.43 -32.42 6.36
N SER A 472 1.68 -31.14 6.70
CA SER A 472 1.03 -29.94 6.15
C SER A 472 2.00 -29.01 5.40
N ASP A 473 3.32 -29.21 5.51
CA ASP A 473 4.31 -28.40 4.81
C ASP A 473 4.48 -28.86 3.35
N PRO A 474 4.31 -27.97 2.36
CA PRO A 474 4.50 -28.33 0.95
C PRO A 474 5.97 -28.36 0.51
N VAL A 475 6.92 -27.86 1.32
CA VAL A 475 8.32 -27.72 0.90
C VAL A 475 9.07 -29.04 1.03
N PRO A 476 9.53 -29.65 -0.08
CA PRO A 476 10.02 -31.03 -0.07
C PRO A 476 11.41 -31.23 0.54
N THR A 477 12.23 -30.18 0.64
CA THR A 477 13.61 -30.24 1.16
C THR A 477 13.83 -29.22 2.27
N MET A 478 14.25 -29.69 3.44
CA MET A 478 14.54 -28.89 4.63
C MET A 478 16.01 -29.02 5.00
N VAL A 479 16.68 -27.89 5.26
CA VAL A 479 18.08 -27.84 5.67
C VAL A 479 18.15 -27.26 7.08
N PHE A 480 18.80 -27.95 8.02
CA PHE A 480 19.00 -27.44 9.37
C PHE A 480 20.50 -27.22 9.65
N ASP A 481 20.83 -26.00 10.08
CA ASP A 481 22.15 -25.62 10.57
C ASP A 481 22.11 -25.36 12.08
N GLU A 482 23.19 -25.72 12.78
CA GLU A 482 23.35 -25.50 14.23
C GLU A 482 22.21 -26.07 15.13
N VAL A 483 21.41 -27.04 14.66
CA VAL A 483 20.35 -27.67 15.46
C VAL A 483 20.88 -28.42 16.70
N ASP A 484 22.16 -28.79 16.65
CA ASP A 484 22.91 -29.47 17.69
C ASP A 484 23.73 -28.51 18.58
N ALA A 485 23.63 -27.19 18.37
CA ALA A 485 24.37 -26.20 19.13
C ALA A 485 23.96 -26.18 20.61
N GLY A 486 24.94 -26.37 21.51
CA GLY A 486 24.71 -26.39 22.95
C GLY A 486 23.99 -27.63 23.46
N VAL A 487 23.92 -28.69 22.65
CA VAL A 487 23.24 -29.96 22.98
C VAL A 487 24.25 -31.09 23.13
N GLY A 488 24.05 -31.98 24.09
CA GLY A 488 24.90 -33.16 24.29
C GLY A 488 24.18 -34.35 24.92
N GLY A 489 24.79 -35.54 24.82
CA GLY A 489 24.28 -36.75 25.44
C GLY A 489 22.89 -37.17 24.92
N ARG A 490 21.95 -37.46 25.83
CA ARG A 490 20.59 -37.92 25.49
C ARG A 490 19.82 -36.95 24.60
N ALA A 491 20.04 -35.66 24.78
CA ALA A 491 19.38 -34.62 23.99
C ALA A 491 19.76 -34.69 22.50
N ALA A 492 21.03 -35.02 22.20
CA ALA A 492 21.53 -35.16 20.84
C ALA A 492 20.94 -36.37 20.12
N VAL A 493 20.66 -37.45 20.86
CA VAL A 493 19.99 -38.65 20.32
C VAL A 493 18.55 -38.30 19.91
N GLU A 494 17.81 -37.56 20.74
CA GLU A 494 16.44 -37.16 20.41
C GLU A 494 16.39 -36.17 19.22
N VAL A 495 17.36 -35.25 19.10
CA VAL A 495 17.50 -34.41 17.90
C VAL A 495 17.66 -35.28 16.64
N GLY A 496 18.61 -36.22 16.65
CA GLY A 496 18.81 -37.16 15.54
C GLY A 496 17.56 -37.97 15.20
N ARG A 497 16.85 -38.44 16.23
CA ARG A 497 15.60 -39.17 16.11
C ARG A 497 14.49 -38.36 15.44
N ARG A 498 14.33 -37.08 15.82
CA ARG A 498 13.32 -36.18 15.24
C ARG A 498 13.63 -35.80 13.79
N LEU A 499 14.88 -35.54 13.47
CA LEU A 499 15.33 -35.33 12.09
C LEU A 499 15.06 -36.56 11.22
N ALA A 500 15.31 -37.78 11.75
CA ALA A 500 15.00 -39.02 11.05
C ALA A 500 13.50 -39.25 10.87
N ARG A 501 12.68 -38.87 11.86
CA ARG A 501 11.22 -38.94 11.75
C ARG A 501 10.70 -37.97 10.67
N LEU A 502 11.20 -36.74 10.66
CA LEU A 502 10.87 -35.74 9.63
C LEU A 502 11.30 -36.21 8.24
N ALA A 503 12.45 -36.89 8.16
CA ALA A 503 12.98 -37.45 6.91
C ALA A 503 12.13 -38.58 6.27
N VAL A 504 11.04 -39.01 6.92
CA VAL A 504 10.08 -39.99 6.37
C VAL A 504 9.09 -39.33 5.39
N SER A 505 8.79 -38.03 5.58
CA SER A 505 7.94 -37.26 4.66
C SER A 505 8.73 -36.26 3.83
N HIS A 506 9.88 -35.78 4.34
CA HIS A 506 10.68 -34.73 3.71
C HIS A 506 12.10 -35.18 3.42
N GLN A 507 12.77 -34.50 2.50
CA GLN A 507 14.23 -34.57 2.41
C GLN A 507 14.83 -33.66 3.48
N VAL A 508 15.70 -34.19 4.34
CA VAL A 508 16.32 -33.41 5.42
C VAL A 508 17.83 -33.39 5.23
N VAL A 509 18.43 -32.20 5.23
CA VAL A 509 19.89 -32.01 5.21
C VAL A 509 20.32 -31.37 6.52
N VAL A 510 21.19 -32.03 7.26
CA VAL A 510 21.70 -31.50 8.54
C VAL A 510 23.20 -31.34 8.51
N VAL A 511 23.67 -30.22 9.05
CA VAL A 511 25.08 -30.00 9.34
C VAL A 511 25.29 -30.18 10.83
N THR A 512 26.14 -31.14 11.22
CA THR A 512 26.33 -31.49 12.64
C THR A 512 27.78 -31.80 12.96
N HIS A 513 28.10 -31.76 14.25
CA HIS A 513 29.34 -32.30 14.80
C HIS A 513 29.08 -33.47 15.76
N LEU A 514 27.81 -33.81 16.03
CA LEU A 514 27.44 -34.81 17.00
C LEU A 514 27.29 -36.20 16.35
N PRO A 515 28.05 -37.22 16.78
CA PRO A 515 27.92 -38.58 16.26
C PRO A 515 26.53 -39.16 16.54
N GLN A 516 25.87 -38.74 17.62
CA GLN A 516 24.51 -39.16 17.97
C GLN A 516 23.49 -38.76 16.90
N VAL A 517 23.69 -37.62 16.23
CA VAL A 517 22.83 -37.16 15.13
C VAL A 517 23.23 -37.85 13.84
N ALA A 518 24.53 -37.94 13.56
CA ALA A 518 25.06 -38.58 12.35
C ALA A 518 24.70 -40.07 12.23
N ALA A 519 24.56 -40.78 13.36
CA ALA A 519 24.12 -42.18 13.38
C ALA A 519 22.75 -42.41 12.72
N TYR A 520 21.85 -41.40 12.74
CA TYR A 520 20.53 -41.50 12.13
C TYR A 520 20.51 -41.27 10.61
N ALA A 521 21.61 -40.80 10.01
CA ALA A 521 21.64 -40.44 8.60
C ALA A 521 21.32 -41.63 7.69
N ASP A 522 20.56 -41.39 6.62
CA ASP A 522 20.53 -42.29 5.45
C ASP A 522 21.78 -42.12 4.60
N ARG A 523 22.27 -40.88 4.50
CA ARG A 523 23.50 -40.54 3.79
C ARG A 523 24.38 -39.69 4.68
N HIS A 524 25.61 -40.15 4.88
CA HIS A 524 26.60 -39.44 5.66
C HIS A 524 27.68 -38.90 4.72
N LEU A 525 27.82 -37.58 4.67
CA LEU A 525 28.84 -36.85 3.94
C LEU A 525 29.87 -36.27 4.92
N VAL A 526 31.15 -36.37 4.59
CA VAL A 526 32.24 -35.85 5.43
C VAL A 526 33.04 -34.82 4.66
N VAL A 527 33.13 -33.61 5.21
CA VAL A 527 34.03 -32.55 4.76
C VAL A 527 35.40 -32.78 5.37
N HIS A 528 36.42 -32.99 4.54
CA HIS A 528 37.80 -33.22 4.97
C HIS A 528 38.77 -32.26 4.29
N LYS A 529 39.90 -31.98 4.94
CA LYS A 529 41.00 -31.23 4.35
C LYS A 529 41.76 -32.12 3.37
N GLY A 530 41.84 -31.71 2.11
CA GLY A 530 42.72 -32.30 1.12
C GLY A 530 44.19 -31.94 1.40
N SER A 531 45.09 -32.88 1.11
CA SER A 531 46.54 -32.82 1.38
C SER A 531 47.38 -32.23 0.24
N GLY A 532 46.83 -31.28 -0.52
CA GLY A 532 47.54 -30.58 -1.61
C GLY A 532 48.58 -29.56 -1.10
N SER A 533 49.71 -29.44 -1.78
CA SER A 533 50.79 -28.48 -1.44
C SER A 533 50.42 -27.04 -1.86
N GLY A 534 49.72 -26.33 -0.98
CA GLY A 534 49.33 -24.91 -1.13
C GLY A 534 47.83 -24.70 -0.95
N ILE A 535 47.44 -23.74 -0.08
CA ILE A 535 46.06 -23.41 0.38
C ILE A 535 45.18 -24.65 0.58
N THR A 536 45.05 -25.10 1.83
CA THR A 536 44.20 -26.22 2.27
C THR A 536 42.83 -26.21 1.57
N ALA A 537 42.65 -27.12 0.60
CA ALA A 537 41.38 -27.31 -0.10
C ALA A 537 40.51 -28.27 0.71
N SER A 538 39.26 -27.90 1.01
CA SER A 538 38.27 -28.83 1.56
C SER A 538 37.56 -29.57 0.43
N SER A 539 37.38 -30.88 0.56
CA SER A 539 36.54 -31.70 -0.32
C SER A 539 35.51 -32.48 0.49
N VAL A 540 34.45 -32.95 -0.18
CA VAL A 540 33.35 -33.71 0.44
C VAL A 540 33.37 -35.13 -0.10
N ARG A 541 33.31 -36.13 0.79
CA ARG A 541 33.17 -37.54 0.40
C ARG A 541 31.94 -38.16 1.04
N THR A 542 31.34 -39.12 0.34
CA THR A 542 30.33 -40.01 0.92
C THR A 542 30.98 -41.08 1.79
N VAL A 543 30.41 -41.33 2.97
CA VAL A 543 30.82 -42.40 3.87
C VAL A 543 30.08 -43.67 3.46
N SER A 544 30.82 -44.74 3.18
CA SER A 544 30.24 -46.05 2.89
C SER A 544 29.63 -46.67 4.17
N GLU A 545 28.76 -47.67 4.03
CA GLU A 545 28.23 -48.39 5.20
C GLU A 545 29.34 -49.03 6.04
N ALA A 546 30.38 -49.58 5.39
CA ALA A 546 31.52 -50.17 6.06
C ALA A 546 32.34 -49.14 6.86
N ASP A 547 32.40 -47.89 6.37
CA ASP A 547 33.15 -46.80 7.00
C ASP A 547 32.33 -46.01 8.03
N ARG A 548 31.01 -46.23 8.13
CA ARG A 548 30.15 -45.49 9.06
C ARG A 548 30.59 -45.63 10.51
N VAL A 549 30.87 -46.87 10.94
CA VAL A 549 31.34 -47.12 12.30
C VAL A 549 32.68 -46.42 12.56
N VAL A 550 33.59 -46.42 11.58
CA VAL A 550 34.91 -45.77 11.69
C VAL A 550 34.74 -44.26 11.84
N GLU A 551 33.90 -43.64 11.01
CA GLU A 551 33.66 -42.20 11.06
C GLU A 551 32.95 -41.77 12.37
N LEU A 552 31.94 -42.53 12.82
CA LEU A 552 31.28 -42.26 14.09
C LEU A 552 32.23 -42.44 15.28
N ALA A 553 33.09 -43.47 15.27
CA ALA A 553 34.11 -43.67 16.29
C ALA A 553 35.13 -42.51 16.30
N ARG A 554 35.54 -42.03 15.13
CA ARG A 554 36.39 -40.84 14.98
C ARG A 554 35.74 -39.59 15.57
N MET A 555 34.45 -39.37 15.30
CA MET A 555 33.68 -38.25 15.86
C MET A 555 33.54 -38.33 17.39
N LEU A 556 33.43 -39.55 17.95
CA LEU A 556 33.32 -39.79 19.39
C LEU A 556 34.66 -39.64 20.13
N ALA A 557 35.73 -40.24 19.59
CA ALA A 557 37.01 -40.41 20.29
C ALA A 557 38.12 -39.47 19.80
N GLY A 558 37.91 -38.75 18.70
CA GLY A 558 38.92 -37.90 18.05
C GLY A 558 40.10 -38.69 17.45
N MET A 559 39.99 -40.02 17.38
CA MET A 559 41.02 -40.94 16.89
C MET A 559 40.36 -42.00 16.02
N ASP A 560 41.01 -42.38 14.92
CA ASP A 560 40.42 -43.21 13.86
C ASP A 560 40.16 -44.68 14.26
N SER A 561 40.63 -45.14 15.43
CA SER A 561 40.63 -46.60 15.73
C SER A 561 40.85 -46.99 17.20
N THR A 562 40.04 -46.49 18.13
CA THR A 562 39.96 -47.12 19.48
C THR A 562 38.87 -48.20 19.52
N GLU A 563 39.17 -49.35 20.13
CA GLU A 563 38.21 -50.46 20.25
C GLU A 563 36.95 -50.05 21.02
N THR A 564 37.11 -49.21 22.05
CA THR A 564 36.02 -48.65 22.85
C THR A 564 35.17 -47.64 22.07
N GLY A 565 35.79 -46.79 21.25
CA GLY A 565 35.06 -45.85 20.39
C GLY A 565 34.24 -46.56 19.31
N ARG A 566 34.78 -47.66 18.76
CA ARG A 566 34.08 -48.51 17.79
C ARG A 566 32.84 -49.17 18.38
N ALA A 567 32.96 -49.78 19.57
CA ALA A 567 31.83 -50.41 20.25
C ALA A 567 30.69 -49.43 20.53
N HIS A 568 31.01 -48.20 20.96
CA HIS A 568 29.99 -47.17 21.20
C HIS A 568 29.34 -46.67 19.90
N ALA A 569 30.11 -46.55 18.81
CA ALA A 569 29.58 -46.21 17.49
C ALA A 569 28.61 -47.28 16.96
N GLU A 570 28.93 -48.57 17.15
CA GLU A 570 28.05 -49.69 16.78
C GLU A 570 26.74 -49.67 17.57
N GLU A 571 26.79 -49.36 18.88
CA GLU A 571 25.60 -49.21 19.71
C GLU A 571 24.71 -48.05 19.24
N LEU A 572 25.29 -46.88 18.97
CA LEU A 572 24.54 -45.72 18.45
C LEU A 572 23.87 -46.03 17.12
N LEU A 573 24.58 -46.69 16.20
CA LEU A 573 24.04 -47.08 14.90
C LEU A 573 22.89 -48.08 15.07
N SER A 574 23.04 -49.08 15.94
CA SER A 574 21.99 -50.07 16.24
C SER A 574 20.72 -49.44 16.83
N VAL A 575 20.86 -48.44 17.72
CA VAL A 575 19.72 -47.68 18.24
C VAL A 575 19.04 -46.91 17.11
N ALA A 576 19.81 -46.18 16.31
CA ALA A 576 19.30 -45.37 15.22
C ALA A 576 18.57 -46.20 14.15
N GLU A 577 19.11 -47.37 13.78
CA GLU A 577 18.49 -48.30 12.85
C GLU A 577 17.15 -48.85 13.36
N ARG A 578 17.08 -49.23 14.65
CA ARG A 578 15.84 -49.70 15.28
C ARG A 578 14.76 -48.61 15.27
N ASP A 579 15.12 -47.39 15.66
CA ASP A 579 14.19 -46.26 15.69
C ASP A 579 13.70 -45.92 14.27
N ARG A 580 14.60 -45.81 13.29
CA ARG A 580 14.24 -45.59 11.88
C ARG A 580 13.30 -46.67 11.33
N GLY A 581 13.55 -47.93 11.66
CA GLY A 581 12.69 -49.04 11.27
C GLY A 581 11.25 -48.88 11.77
N SER A 582 11.07 -48.30 12.95
CA SER A 582 9.75 -48.05 13.53
C SER A 582 8.97 -46.94 12.81
N PHE A 583 9.66 -45.94 12.25
CA PHE A 583 9.00 -44.81 11.58
C PHE A 583 8.41 -45.19 10.22
N GLY A 584 9.05 -46.11 9.49
CA GLY A 584 8.59 -46.56 8.17
C GLY A 584 7.36 -47.49 8.18
N SER A 585 7.11 -48.21 9.29
CA SER A 585 6.02 -49.18 9.37
C SER A 585 4.60 -48.57 9.47
N GLY A 586 4.47 -47.29 9.82
CA GLY A 586 3.16 -46.62 10.00
C GLY A 586 2.40 -46.35 8.70
N LYS A 587 3.08 -46.15 7.56
CA LYS A 587 2.44 -45.79 6.27
C LYS A 587 1.70 -46.95 5.58
N ARG A 588 1.95 -48.21 5.95
CA ARG A 588 1.32 -49.37 5.30
C ARG A 588 -0.12 -49.67 5.77
N SER A 589 -0.61 -49.01 6.83
CA SER A 589 -1.91 -49.30 7.45
C SER A 589 -3.06 -48.38 7.05
N ALA A 590 -2.83 -47.29 6.30
CA ALA A 590 -3.84 -46.24 6.05
C ALA A 590 -4.11 -46.01 4.55
N ARG A 591 -4.46 -47.07 3.82
CA ARG A 591 -5.25 -46.95 2.58
C ARG A 591 -6.53 -47.78 2.75
N PRO A 592 -7.70 -47.16 3.03
CA PRO A 592 -8.96 -47.81 2.71
C PRO A 592 -9.05 -47.86 1.18
N GLY A 593 -9.30 -49.05 0.64
CA GLY A 593 -9.44 -49.26 -0.79
C GLY A 593 -10.57 -48.42 -1.36
N GLY A 594 -10.25 -47.53 -2.30
CA GLY A 594 -11.21 -47.01 -3.26
C GLY A 594 -11.66 -48.16 -4.15
N THR A 595 -12.91 -48.58 -3.97
CA THR A 595 -13.63 -49.41 -4.93
C THR A 595 -14.30 -48.48 -5.95
N ALA A 596 -14.15 -48.86 -7.22
CA ALA A 596 -14.92 -48.50 -8.44
C ALA A 596 -15.58 -47.13 -8.54
#